data_AF-A0A958M809-F1
#
_entry.id   AF-A0A958M809-F1
#
_cell.length_a   1.000
_cell.length_b   1.000
_cell.length_c   1.000
_cell.angle_alpha   90.00
_cell.angle_beta   90.00
_cell.angle_gamma   90.00
#
_symmetry.space_group_name_H-M   'P 1'
#
loop_
_entity.id
_entity.type
_entity.pdbx_description
1 polymer ?
#
loop_
_entity_poly.entity_id
_entity_poly.type
_entity_poly.pdbx_seq_one_letter_code
_entity_poly.pdbx_strand_id
1 'polypeptide(L)' 'MAIRSINKYTVVKRFSLGKRMYDKLDTIYIQEQDIQNGEPQKVFNGEKEYVTDISSDIYLSLSKGFIVLSADNQ' A
#
# COMPACT_ATOMS: atom_id res chain seq x y z
N MET A 1 9.30 -20.47 0.34
CA MET A 1 9.11 -19.46 1.41
C MET A 1 9.28 -18.10 0.78
N ALA A 2 8.22 -17.54 0.19
CA ALA A 2 8.29 -16.18 -0.33
C ALA A 2 8.23 -15.25 0.90
N ILE A 3 9.32 -14.53 1.16
CA ILE A 3 9.33 -13.48 2.18
C ILE A 3 8.26 -12.47 1.77
N ARG A 4 7.27 -12.27 2.64
CA ARG A 4 6.19 -11.30 2.42
C ARG A 4 6.82 -9.91 2.31
N SER A 5 6.88 -9.34 1.10
CA SER A 5 7.45 -8.01 0.90
C SER A 5 6.43 -6.93 1.26
N ILE A 6 6.80 -6.08 2.21
CA ILE A 6 6.07 -4.85 2.52
C ILE A 6 6.83 -3.71 1.88
N ASN A 7 6.24 -3.08 0.87
CA ASN A 7 6.86 -2.00 0.14
C ASN A 7 6.38 -0.64 0.67
N LYS A 8 7.30 0.32 0.76
CA LYS A 8 7.00 1.71 1.10
C LYS A 8 6.64 2.49 -0.15
N TYR A 9 5.55 3.26 -0.09
CA TYR A 9 5.11 4.16 -1.15
C TYR A 9 4.90 5.57 -0.62
N THR A 10 5.08 6.55 -1.51
CA THR A 10 4.77 7.96 -1.28
C THR A 10 3.50 8.33 -2.03
N VAL A 11 2.59 9.01 -1.34
CA VAL A 11 1.32 9.47 -1.91
C VAL A 11 1.56 10.70 -2.78
N VAL A 12 1.12 10.67 -4.04
CA VAL A 12 1.27 11.76 -5.02
C VAL A 12 -0.04 12.50 -5.28
N LYS A 13 -1.19 11.87 -5.00
CA LYS A 13 -2.52 12.50 -5.06
C LYS A 13 -3.29 12.16 -3.81
N ARG A 14 -4.10 13.10 -3.33
CA ARG A 14 -4.93 12.93 -2.15
C ARG A 14 -6.04 11.90 -2.40
N PHE A 15 -6.23 10.94 -1.50
CA PHE A 15 -7.30 9.93 -1.56
C PHE A 15 -7.66 9.41 -0.15
N SER A 16 -8.84 8.80 -0.02
CA SER A 16 -9.23 8.11 1.22
C SER A 16 -9.18 6.60 1.02
N LEU A 17 -8.78 5.89 2.07
CA LEU A 17 -8.74 4.43 2.09
C LEU A 17 -8.90 3.93 3.52
N GLY A 18 -9.82 2.97 3.74
CA GLY A 18 -10.01 2.37 5.08
C GLY A 18 -10.36 3.40 6.17
N LYS A 19 -11.17 4.41 5.86
CA LYS A 19 -11.50 5.56 6.73
C LYS A 19 -10.33 6.48 7.08
N ARG A 20 -9.13 6.25 6.51
CA ARG A 20 -7.99 7.16 6.60
C ARG A 20 -7.94 8.07 5.38
N MET A 21 -7.61 9.34 5.63
CA MET A 21 -7.31 10.30 4.57
C MET A 21 -5.80 10.32 4.35
N TYR A 22 -5.35 10.16 3.11
CA TYR A 22 -3.97 10.31 2.70
C TYR A 22 -3.81 11.59 1.90
N ASP A 23 -2.90 12.44 2.33
CA ASP A 23 -2.53 13.66 1.62
C ASP A 23 -1.25 13.47 0.80
N LYS A 24 -0.93 14.45 -0.05
CA LYS A 24 0.32 14.42 -0.81
C LYS A 24 1.52 14.35 0.14
N LEU A 25 2.51 13.55 -0.24
CA LEU A 25 3.74 13.24 0.51
C LEU A 25 3.55 12.33 1.73
N ASP A 26 2.33 11.92 2.04
CA ASP A 26 2.11 10.88 3.05
C ASP A 26 2.80 9.58 2.64
N THR A 27 3.19 8.82 3.67
CA THR A 27 3.74 7.47 3.49
C THR A 27 2.65 6.44 3.71
N ILE A 28 2.61 5.44 2.83
CA ILE A 28 1.74 4.28 2.92
C ILE A 28 2.58 3.03 2.64
N TYR A 29 2.36 1.98 3.41
CA TYR A 29 3.01 0.70 3.18
C TYR A 29 1.97 -0.30 2.67
N ILE A 30 2.34 -1.08 1.67
CA ILE A 30 1.46 -2.11 1.12
C ILE A 30 2.22 -3.42 1.14
N GLN A 31 1.64 -4.41 1.81
CA GLN A 31 2.07 -5.79 1.72
C GLN A 31 1.52 -6.39 0.43
N GLU A 32 2.40 -6.96 -0.39
CA GLU A 32 1.99 -7.63 -1.62
C GLU A 32 1.12 -8.85 -1.36
N GLN A 33 0.34 -9.21 -2.39
CA GLN A 33 -0.58 -10.33 -2.32
C GLN A 33 0.21 -11.63 -2.21
N ASP A 34 -0.16 -12.49 -1.26
CA ASP A 34 0.34 -13.85 -1.24
C ASP A 34 -0.49 -14.71 -2.20
N ILE A 35 -0.02 -14.80 -3.45
CA ILE A 35 -0.69 -15.56 -4.52
C ILE A 35 -0.80 -17.06 -4.14
N GLN A 36 0.13 -17.59 -3.33
CA GLN A 36 0.13 -19.00 -2.94
C GLN A 36 -0.91 -19.31 -1.88
N ASN A 37 -1.18 -18.36 -0.98
CA ASN A 37 -2.10 -18.54 0.15
C ASN A 37 -3.44 -17.82 -0.01
N GLY A 38 -3.62 -17.07 -1.10
CA GLY A 38 -4.84 -16.31 -1.37
C GLY A 38 -5.08 -15.15 -0.40
N GLU A 39 -4.04 -14.69 0.31
CA GLU A 39 -4.19 -13.59 1.26
C GLU A 39 -4.38 -12.25 0.51
N PRO A 40 -5.28 -11.37 0.99
CA PRO A 40 -5.47 -10.04 0.41
C PRO A 40 -4.25 -9.14 0.66
N GLN A 41 -4.10 -8.09 -0.15
CA GLN A 41 -3.06 -7.09 0.07
C GLN A 41 -3.41 -6.26 1.30
N LYS A 42 -2.43 -6.07 2.20
CA LYS A 42 -2.64 -5.33 3.45
C LYS A 42 -2.03 -3.95 3.36
N VAL A 43 -2.76 -2.95 3.83
CA VAL A 43 -2.32 -1.57 3.84
C VAL A 43 -2.03 -1.12 5.27
N PHE A 44 -0.88 -0.48 5.44
CA PHE A 44 -0.46 0.15 6.68
C PHE A 44 -0.17 1.64 6.46
N ASN A 45 -0.42 2.45 7.49
CA ASN A 45 -0.14 3.89 7.45
C ASN A 45 1.35 4.20 7.64
N GLY A 46 1.73 5.48 7.64
CA GLY A 46 3.12 5.92 7.88
C GLY A 46 3.73 5.47 9.21
N GLU A 47 2.90 5.20 10.22
CA GLU A 47 3.26 4.68 11.55
C GLU A 47 3.31 3.14 11.59
N LYS A 48 3.11 2.48 10.44
CA LYS A 48 3.03 1.02 10.27
C LYS A 48 1.83 0.37 10.98
N GLU A 49 0.79 1.14 11.29
CA GLU A 49 -0.46 0.59 11.80
C GLU A 49 -1.32 0.06 10.65
N TYR A 50 -1.98 -1.07 10.89
CA TYR A 50 -2.91 -1.66 9.92
C TYR A 50 -4.10 -0.72 9.67
N VAL A 51 -4.42 -0.51 8.40
CA VAL A 51 -5.54 0.33 7.97
C VAL A 51 -6.67 -0.51 7.39
N THR A 52 -6.38 -1.28 6.34
CA THR A 52 -7.38 -2.09 5.65
C THR A 52 -6.73 -3.10 4.70
N ASP A 53 -7.48 -4.14 4.35
CA ASP A 53 -7.17 -5.04 3.26
C ASP A 53 -7.73 -4.47 1.96
N ILE A 54 -6.98 -4.58 0.87
CA ILE A 54 -7.38 -4.14 -0.47
C ILE A 54 -7.29 -5.29 -1.48
N SER A 55 -8.14 -5.24 -2.50
CA SER A 55 -8.03 -6.14 -3.65
C SER A 55 -6.91 -5.68 -4.59
N SER A 56 -6.49 -6.59 -5.47
CA SER A 56 -5.49 -6.33 -6.50
C SER A 56 -5.90 -5.19 -7.44
N ASP A 57 -7.21 -5.05 -7.73
CA ASP A 57 -7.73 -3.96 -8.57
C ASP A 57 -7.56 -2.58 -7.91
N ILE A 58 -7.77 -2.50 -6.59
CA ILE A 58 -7.56 -1.27 -5.83
C ILE A 58 -6.08 -0.93 -5.80
N TYR A 59 -5.22 -1.91 -5.55
CA TYR A 59 -3.76 -1.72 -5.60
C TYR A 59 -3.30 -1.20 -6.97
N LEU A 60 -3.73 -1.83 -8.06
CA LEU A 60 -3.41 -1.37 -9.42
C LEU A 60 -3.92 0.05 -9.69
N SER A 61 -5.10 0.39 -9.18
CA SER A 61 -5.67 1.74 -9.30
C SER A 61 -4.83 2.77 -8.54
N LEU A 62 -4.36 2.43 -7.34
CA LEU A 62 -3.46 3.28 -6.56
C LEU A 62 -2.11 3.49 -7.27
N SER A 63 -1.49 2.40 -7.73
CA SER A 63 -0.19 2.44 -8.43
C SER A 63 -0.20 3.19 -9.75
N LYS A 64 -1.37 3.33 -10.40
CA LYS A 64 -1.51 4.08 -11.67
C LYS A 64 -1.40 5.60 -11.52
N GLY A 65 -1.42 6.15 -10.31
CA GLY A 65 -1.22 7.59 -10.14
C GLY A 65 -1.60 8.23 -8.81
N PHE A 66 -1.88 7.44 -7.77
CA PHE A 66 -2.08 7.94 -6.41
C PHE A 66 -0.87 7.72 -5.53
N ILE A 67 -0.10 6.67 -5.78
CA ILE A 67 1.11 6.32 -5.02
C ILE A 67 2.26 5.99 -5.96
N VAL A 68 3.49 6.23 -5.50
CA VAL A 68 4.74 5.85 -6.19
C VAL A 68 5.64 5.10 -5.23
N LEU A 69 6.37 4.09 -5.73
CA LEU A 69 7.30 3.32 -4.91
C LEU A 69 8.39 4.26 -4.38
N SER A 70 8.61 4.27 -3.07
CA SER A 70 9.65 5.09 -2.46
C SER A 70 11.03 4.53 -2.81
N ALA A 71 12.01 5.41 -3.08
CA ALA A 71 13.37 5.02 -3.43
C ALA A 71 14.15 4.34 -2.28
N ASP A 72 13.66 4.44 -1.04
CA ASP A 72 14.23 3.84 0.18
C ASP A 72 14.02 2.33 0.33
N ASN A 73 13.42 1.63 -0.64
CA ASN A 73 13.24 0.17 -0.58
C ASN A 73 14.54 -0.56 -1.02
N GLN A 74 15.71 -0.16 -0.49
CA GLN A 74 17.00 -0.85 -0.67
C GLN A 74 17.34 -1.75 0.52
#